data_AF-A0A3C1LT62-F1
#
_entry.id   AF-A0A3C1LT62-F1
#
_cell.length_a   1.000
_cell.length_b   1.000
_cell.length_c   1.000
_cell.angle_alpha   90.00
_cell.angle_beta   90.00
_cell.angle_gamma   90.00
#
_symmetry.space_group_name_H-M   'P 1'
#
loop_
_entity.id
_entity.type
_entity.pdbx_description
1 polymer ?
#
loop_
_entity_poly.entity_id
_entity_poly.type
_entity_poly.pdbx_seq_one_letter_code
_entity_poly.pdbx_strand_id
1 'polypeptide(L)'
;MDRKTCALRRSALLRQMRAFFDGKDYTEVDTPLLSPDLIPEATIQDFETTFTNEFLGSRNFYLVPSPEVFMKRLIAEGFGSIYQFCHCFRNSEQVGEVHNPEFTMLELYQ
;
A
#
# COMPACT_ATOMS: atom_id res chain seq x y z
N MET A 1 -21.53 9.12 13.85
CA MET A 1 -21.89 8.57 12.52
C MET A 1 -21.79 7.07 12.62
N ASP A 2 -22.78 6.31 12.15
CA ASP A 2 -22.75 4.84 12.27
C ASP A 2 -21.75 4.22 11.28
N ARG A 3 -21.30 2.99 11.58
CA ARG A 3 -20.28 2.28 10.77
C ARG A 3 -20.71 2.06 9.32
N LYS A 4 -21.99 1.82 9.05
CA LYS A 4 -22.52 1.61 7.71
C LYS A 4 -22.42 2.90 6.89
N THR A 5 -22.80 4.03 7.45
CA THR A 5 -22.66 5.33 6.79
C THR A 5 -21.19 5.65 6.47
N CYS A 6 -20.26 5.41 7.39
CA CYS A 6 -18.83 5.60 7.14
C CYS A 6 -18.32 4.72 5.98
N ALA A 7 -18.68 3.44 5.96
CA ALA A 7 -18.29 2.52 4.89
C ALA A 7 -18.85 2.94 3.52
N LEU A 8 -20.11 3.36 3.46
CA LEU A 8 -20.74 3.84 2.23
C LEU A 8 -20.07 5.12 1.70
N ARG A 9 -19.76 6.07 2.58
CA ARG A 9 -19.06 7.31 2.21
C ARG A 9 -17.64 7.03 1.71
N ARG A 10 -16.90 6.15 2.37
CA ARG A 10 -15.57 5.71 1.92
C ARG A 10 -15.64 5.05 0.55
N SER A 11 -16.60 4.14 0.32
CA SER A 11 -16.80 3.51 -0.98
C SER A 11 -17.11 4.54 -2.08
N ALA A 12 -17.96 5.53 -1.79
CA ALA A 12 -18.27 6.60 -2.74
C ALA A 12 -17.03 7.47 -3.06
N LEU A 13 -16.25 7.83 -2.04
CA LEU A 13 -14.99 8.56 -2.20
C LEU A 13 -14.01 7.81 -3.11
N LEU A 14 -13.76 6.53 -2.84
CA LEU A 14 -12.85 5.72 -3.65
C LEU A 14 -13.30 5.63 -5.11
N ARG A 15 -14.61 5.50 -5.37
CA ARG A 15 -15.14 5.52 -6.75
C ARG A 15 -14.90 6.86 -7.44
N GLN A 16 -15.09 7.97 -6.75
CA GLN A 16 -14.86 9.31 -7.31
C GLN A 16 -13.38 9.54 -7.61
N MET A 17 -12.48 9.08 -6.73
CA MET A 17 -11.04 9.19 -6.94
C MET A 17 -10.58 8.35 -8.15
N ARG A 18 -11.08 7.12 -8.30
CA ARG A 18 -10.80 6.30 -9.50
C ARG A 18 -11.26 7.00 -10.78
N ALA A 19 -12.50 7.50 -10.81
CA ALA A 19 -13.01 8.24 -11.96
C ALA A 19 -12.19 9.52 -12.28
N PHE A 20 -11.62 10.17 -11.27
CA PHE A 20 -10.70 11.29 -11.47
C PHE A 20 -9.39 10.88 -12.15
N PHE A 21 -8.82 9.74 -11.77
CA PHE A 21 -7.60 9.20 -12.37
C PHE A 21 -7.84 8.66 -13.78
N ASP A 22 -8.96 7.97 -14.00
CA ASP A 22 -9.41 7.54 -15.33
C ASP A 22 -9.49 8.72 -16.30
N GLY A 23 -10.05 9.86 -15.85
CA GLY A 23 -10.14 11.08 -16.64
C GLY A 23 -8.80 11.79 -16.91
N LYS A 24 -7.69 11.28 -16.37
CA LYS A 24 -6.33 11.81 -16.53
C LYS A 24 -5.36 10.79 -17.12
N ASP A 25 -5.87 9.69 -17.67
CA ASP A 25 -5.07 8.62 -18.28
C ASP A 25 -4.06 7.98 -17.31
N TYR A 26 -4.38 7.93 -16.02
CA TYR A 26 -3.62 7.17 -15.04
C TYR A 26 -4.09 5.71 -15.00
N THR A 27 -3.16 4.77 -14.85
CA THR A 27 -3.47 3.34 -14.69
C THR A 27 -3.46 2.92 -13.21
N GLU A 28 -4.54 2.31 -12.72
CA GLU A 28 -4.54 1.68 -11.39
C GLU A 28 -3.67 0.41 -11.43
N VAL A 29 -2.67 0.34 -10.56
CA VAL A 29 -1.80 -0.84 -10.40
C VAL A 29 -1.99 -1.47 -9.02
N ASP A 30 -1.58 -2.72 -8.88
CA ASP A 30 -1.57 -3.43 -7.60
C ASP A 30 -0.23 -4.13 -7.41
N THR A 31 0.58 -3.61 -6.49
CA THR A 31 1.91 -4.16 -6.17
C THR A 31 1.89 -5.04 -4.92
N PRO A 32 2.85 -5.96 -4.75
CA PRO A 32 2.92 -6.83 -3.57
C PRO A 32 2.92 -6.07 -2.25
N LEU A 33 2.24 -6.64 -1.24
CA LEU A 33 2.27 -6.16 0.14
C LEU A 33 3.40 -6.75 0.98
N LEU A 34 4.05 -7.79 0.47
CA LEU A 34 5.15 -8.51 1.12
C LEU A 34 6.44 -8.24 0.36
N SER A 35 7.40 -7.63 1.04
CA SER A 35 8.75 -7.40 0.55
C SER A 35 9.70 -8.49 1.09
N PRO A 36 10.53 -9.12 0.23
CA PRO A 36 11.56 -10.05 0.68
C PRO A 36 12.71 -9.34 1.41
N ASP A 37 12.85 -8.02 1.21
CA ASP A 37 13.87 -7.18 1.81
C ASP A 37 13.21 -6.14 2.73
N LEU A 38 13.88 -5.80 3.83
CA LEU A 38 13.46 -4.69 4.69
C LEU A 38 13.50 -3.39 3.88
N ILE A 39 12.43 -2.58 3.91
CA ILE A 39 12.39 -1.30 3.21
C ILE A 39 12.96 -0.25 4.18
N PRO A 40 14.16 0.30 3.93
CA PRO A 40 14.82 1.14 4.91
C PRO A 40 14.18 2.54 4.95
N GLU A 41 13.36 2.77 5.97
CA GLU A 41 12.84 4.10 6.30
C GLU A 41 13.29 4.51 7.71
N ALA A 42 13.97 5.64 7.83
CA ALA A 42 14.68 6.03 9.06
C ALA A 42 13.78 6.17 10.31
N THR A 43 12.48 6.40 10.10
CA THR A 43 11.50 6.65 11.17
C THR A 43 10.35 5.64 11.17
N ILE A 44 10.39 4.62 10.31
CA ILE A 44 9.32 3.64 10.18
C ILE A 44 9.89 2.26 10.42
N GLN A 45 9.23 1.52 11.31
CA GLN A 45 9.56 0.13 11.55
C GLN A 45 8.58 -0.74 10.77
N ASP A 46 9.10 -1.72 10.03
CA ASP A 46 8.26 -2.65 9.27
C ASP A 46 7.68 -3.73 10.20
N PHE A 47 6.51 -4.25 9.86
CA PHE A 47 6.06 -5.53 10.40
C PHE A 47 6.81 -6.66 9.70
N GLU A 48 7.26 -7.65 10.46
CA GLU A 48 7.94 -8.85 9.95
C GLU A 48 7.02 -10.07 10.07
N THR A 49 7.07 -10.94 9.07
CA THR A 49 6.39 -12.23 9.05
C THR A 49 7.30 -13.30 8.45
N THR A 50 6.96 -14.56 8.68
CA THR A 50 7.73 -15.69 8.15
C THR A 50 6.91 -16.42 7.10
N PHE A 51 7.39 -16.38 5.85
CA PHE A 51 6.91 -17.29 4.81
C PHE A 51 7.47 -18.68 5.09
N THR A 52 6.59 -19.69 5.16
CA THR A 52 6.96 -21.08 5.39
C THR A 52 6.43 -21.93 4.24
N ASN A 53 7.33 -22.66 3.58
CA ASN A 53 6.98 -23.53 2.47
C ASN A 53 7.82 -24.82 2.52
N GLU A 54 7.18 -25.95 2.26
CA GLU A 54 7.81 -27.27 2.37
C GLU A 54 8.93 -27.50 1.34
N PHE A 55 8.82 -26.90 0.14
CA PHE A 55 9.76 -27.12 -0.96
C PHE A 55 10.79 -26.01 -1.11
N LEU A 56 10.41 -24.78 -0.75
CA LEU A 56 11.25 -23.58 -0.89
C LEU A 56 11.95 -23.18 0.41
N GLY A 57 11.63 -23.87 1.52
CA GLY A 57 12.08 -23.51 2.85
C GLY A 57 11.35 -22.28 3.42
N SER A 58 11.79 -21.87 4.60
CA SER A 58 11.27 -20.69 5.28
C SER A 58 12.17 -19.48 5.09
N ARG A 59 11.58 -18.30 4.93
CA ARG A 59 12.28 -17.02 4.87
C ARG A 59 11.42 -15.88 5.40
N ASN A 60 12.07 -14.81 5.83
CA ASN A 60 11.37 -13.63 6.32
C ASN A 60 10.81 -12.80 5.17
N PHE A 61 9.71 -12.14 5.44
CA PHE A 61 9.11 -11.11 4.61
C PHE A 61 8.67 -9.95 5.51
N TYR A 62 8.60 -8.78 4.91
CA TYR A 62 8.21 -7.55 5.58
C TYR A 62 6.94 -7.01 4.93
N LEU A 63 5.97 -6.59 5.74
CA LEU A 63 4.82 -5.86 5.21
C LEU A 63 5.23 -4.44 4.86
N VAL A 64 4.81 -3.97 3.69
CA VAL A 64 5.29 -2.69 3.17
C VAL A 64 4.72 -1.47 3.93
N PRO A 65 5.54 -0.46 4.26
CA PRO A 65 5.07 0.80 4.85
C PRO A 65 4.51 1.78 3.79
N SER A 66 4.81 1.55 2.51
CA SER A 66 4.29 2.22 1.30
C SER A 66 4.55 1.33 0.06
N PRO A 67 3.75 1.44 -1.01
CA PRO A 67 4.01 0.75 -2.29
C PRO A 67 5.18 1.35 -3.11
N GLU A 68 5.81 2.44 -2.67
CA GLU A 68 6.84 3.22 -3.38
C GLU A 68 7.89 2.37 -4.11
N VAL A 69 8.54 1.45 -3.38
CA VAL A 69 9.66 0.66 -3.94
C VAL A 69 9.20 -0.20 -5.12
N PHE A 70 7.98 -0.73 -5.06
CA PHE A 70 7.43 -1.55 -6.14
C PHE A 70 6.87 -0.70 -7.28
N MET A 71 6.20 0.41 -6.99
CA MET A 71 5.70 1.33 -8.01
C MET A 71 6.84 1.96 -8.81
N LYS A 72 7.96 2.31 -8.16
CA LYS A 72 9.17 2.81 -8.85
C LYS A 72 9.75 1.81 -9.85
N ARG A 73 9.61 0.49 -9.61
CA ARG A 73 10.03 -0.53 -10.59
C ARG A 73 9.14 -0.49 -11.83
N LEU A 74 7.82 -0.35 -11.66
CA LEU A 74 6.88 -0.18 -12.77
C LEU A 74 7.17 1.10 -13.59
N ILE A 75 7.52 2.20 -12.91
CA ILE A 75 7.98 3.41 -13.58
C ILE A 75 9.25 3.16 -14.38
N ALA A 76 10.24 2.47 -13.80
CA ALA A 76 11.47 2.11 -14.51
C ALA A 76 11.22 1.18 -15.71
N GLU A 77 10.15 0.38 -15.68
CA GLU A 77 9.69 -0.48 -16.77
C GLU A 77 8.85 0.27 -17.83
N GLY A 78 8.55 1.55 -17.61
CA GLY A 78 7.87 2.40 -18.59
C GLY A 78 6.34 2.40 -18.52
N PHE A 79 5.75 2.08 -17.35
CA PHE A 79 4.30 2.07 -17.16
C PHE A 79 3.65 3.48 -17.27
N GLY A 80 4.43 4.55 -17.21
CA GLY A 80 3.91 5.93 -17.29
C GLY A 80 3.12 6.33 -16.05
N SER A 81 2.05 7.10 -16.26
CA SER A 81 1.19 7.59 -15.17
C SER A 81 0.44 6.44 -14.47
N ILE A 82 0.80 6.15 -13.22
CA ILE A 82 0.20 5.05 -12.43
C ILE A 82 -0.25 5.54 -11.05
N TYR A 83 -1.23 4.86 -10.47
CA TYR A 83 -1.64 5.07 -9.08
C TYR A 83 -2.04 3.76 -8.41
N GLN A 84 -2.01 3.72 -7.09
CA GLN A 84 -2.47 2.57 -6.31
C GLN A 84 -3.17 3.01 -5.03
N PHE A 85 -4.31 2.37 -4.73
CA PHE A 85 -4.85 2.30 -3.37
C PHE A 85 -4.27 1.07 -2.68
N CYS A 86 -3.33 1.27 -1.76
CA CYS A 86 -2.58 0.19 -1.12
C CYS A 86 -2.92 0.08 0.36
N HIS A 87 -2.97 -1.13 0.92
CA HIS A 87 -2.88 -1.33 2.37
C HIS A 87 -1.41 -1.23 2.78
N CYS A 88 -1.12 -0.32 3.69
CA CYS A 88 0.23 -0.08 4.21
C CYS A 88 0.28 -0.39 5.70
N PHE A 89 1.43 -0.88 6.14
CA PHE A 89 1.62 -1.39 7.49
C PHE A 89 2.83 -0.71 8.13
N ARG A 90 2.63 -0.11 9.30
CA ARG A 90 3.70 0.59 10.04
C ARG A 90 3.71 0.12 11.48
N ASN A 91 4.79 -0.55 11.85
CA ASN A 91 5.01 -1.03 13.20
C ASN A 91 5.57 0.10 14.08
N SER A 92 5.32 0.03 15.39
CA SER A 92 5.82 0.99 16.38
C SER A 92 5.44 2.47 16.17
N GLU A 93 4.50 2.78 15.27
CA GLU A 93 3.91 4.11 15.15
C GLU A 93 2.98 4.37 16.35
N GLN A 94 2.90 5.63 16.83
CA GLN A 94 2.07 5.97 17.98
C GLN A 94 0.58 5.75 17.66
N VAL A 95 0.04 4.59 18.04
CA VAL A 95 -1.38 4.29 17.86
C VAL A 95 -2.22 5.31 18.61
N GLY A 96 -3.14 5.95 17.89
CA GLY A 96 -3.97 7.03 18.41
C GLY A 96 -5.16 7.30 17.50
N GLU A 97 -5.85 8.42 17.71
CA GLU A 97 -7.08 8.75 16.94
C GLU A 97 -6.82 8.89 15.43
N VAL A 98 -5.59 9.19 15.02
CA VAL A 98 -5.20 9.43 13.62
C VAL A 98 -4.17 8.42 13.07
N HIS A 99 -3.71 7.45 13.88
CA HIS A 99 -2.76 6.43 13.45
C HIS A 99 -3.30 5.04 13.75
N ASN A 100 -3.36 4.20 12.71
CA ASN A 100 -3.66 2.78 12.83
C ASN A 100 -2.49 2.00 12.21
N PRO A 101 -2.05 0.87 12.81
CA PRO A 101 -0.92 0.09 12.29
C PRO A 101 -1.11 -0.42 10.86
N GLU A 102 -2.37 -0.53 10.41
CA GLU A 102 -2.77 -0.77 9.03
C GLU A 102 -3.64 0.37 8.53
N PHE A 103 -3.35 0.93 7.36
CA PHE A 103 -4.17 1.97 6.76
C PHE A 103 -4.14 1.88 5.24
N THR A 104 -5.06 2.58 4.58
CA THR A 104 -5.05 2.66 3.12
C THR A 104 -4.35 3.95 2.69
N MET A 105 -3.33 3.81 1.87
CA MET A 105 -2.64 4.91 1.20
C MET A 105 -3.10 5.01 -0.25
N LEU A 106 -3.19 6.23 -0.76
CA LEU A 106 -3.18 6.49 -2.21
C LEU A 106 -1.77 6.98 -2.55
N GLU A 107 -1.11 6.29 -3.48
CA GLU A 107 0.18 6.74 -4.03
C GLU A 107 0.07 6.83 -5.56
N LEU A 108 0.77 7.80 -6.16
CA LEU A 108 0.73 8.05 -7.60
C LEU A 108 2.09 8.51 -8.13
N TYR A 109 2.39 8.14 -9.37
CA TYR A 109 3.57 8.53 -10.12
C TYR A 109 3.18 9.00 -11.52
N GLN A 110 3.95 9.94 -12.06
CA GLN A 110 3.79 10.50 -13.39
C GLN A 110 5.17 10.61 -14.07
#